data_AF-A0A7Y4DSZ6-F1
#
_entry.id   AF-A0A7Y4DSZ6-F1
#
_cell.length_a   1.000
_cell.length_b   1.000
_cell.length_c   1.000
_cell.angle_alpha   90.00
_cell.angle_beta   90.00
_cell.angle_gamma   90.00
#
_symmetry.space_group_name_H-M   'P 1'
#
loop_
_entity.id
_entity.type
_entity.pdbx_description
1 polymer ?
#
loop_
_entity_poly.entity_id
_entity_poly.type
_entity_poly.pdbx_seq_one_letter_code
_entity_poly.pdbx_strand_id
1 'polypeptide(L)'
;MTHLTEQQEAAMATFKENLHLPNGGFHKLIIELSKEFQLPFQKVRTVLKNAQKDIERQIREDFSNVDEGVISQANWVNIIRLKLVELAEGNQSVMDKLKLNPKYQKVLEATNTSIASEDEREELIEELIQAYEKEVFKPLLAMLHTTKLYWKLMLVDETCKMTKENRDKFSDYPQHMQAAEHLYTLDQKLRSMPLTQ
;
A
#
# COMPACT_ATOMS: atom_id res chain seq x y z
N MET A 1 1.37 -26.05 -29.40
CA MET A 1 0.87 -24.70 -29.68
C MET A 1 -0.46 -24.85 -30.37
N THR A 2 -1.55 -24.52 -29.69
CA THR A 2 -2.88 -24.48 -30.31
C THR A 2 -2.90 -23.31 -31.28
N HIS A 3 -3.09 -23.58 -32.57
CA HIS A 3 -3.25 -22.50 -33.55
C HIS A 3 -4.57 -21.79 -33.26
N LEU A 4 -4.48 -20.48 -33.02
CA LEU A 4 -5.66 -19.63 -32.91
C LEU A 4 -6.32 -19.50 -34.28
N THR A 5 -7.63 -19.31 -34.30
CA THR A 5 -8.31 -18.91 -35.53
C THR A 5 -7.99 -17.45 -35.87
N GLU A 6 -8.13 -17.06 -37.14
CA GLU A 6 -7.90 -15.66 -37.58
C GLU A 6 -8.73 -14.65 -36.77
N GLN A 7 -9.97 -15.02 -36.39
CA GLN A 7 -10.84 -14.18 -35.56
C GLN A 7 -10.31 -14.01 -34.13
N GLN A 8 -9.76 -15.07 -33.54
CA GLN A 8 -9.14 -15.00 -32.22
C GLN A 8 -7.84 -14.20 -32.24
N GLU A 9 -7.05 -14.31 -33.31
CA GLU A 9 -5.84 -13.51 -33.49
C GLU A 9 -6.16 -12.02 -33.63
N ALA A 10 -7.18 -11.67 -34.43
CA ALA A 10 -7.67 -10.31 -34.57
C ALA A 10 -8.17 -9.74 -33.21
N ALA A 11 -9.02 -10.47 -32.49
CA ALA A 11 -9.50 -10.04 -31.18
C ALA A 11 -8.37 -9.87 -30.14
N MET A 12 -7.37 -10.76 -30.17
CA MET A 12 -6.18 -10.66 -29.32
C MET A 12 -5.34 -9.41 -29.65
N ALA A 13 -5.19 -9.08 -30.93
CA ALA A 13 -4.50 -7.87 -31.36
C ALA A 13 -5.24 -6.61 -30.90
N THR A 14 -6.55 -6.53 -31.15
CA THR A 14 -7.40 -5.42 -30.71
C THR A 14 -7.37 -5.24 -29.20
N PHE A 15 -7.44 -6.32 -28.42
CA PHE A 15 -7.31 -6.24 -26.97
C PHE A 15 -5.97 -5.62 -26.54
N LYS A 16 -4.85 -6.09 -27.10
CA LYS A 16 -3.51 -5.57 -26.77
C LYS A 16 -3.33 -4.11 -27.17
N GLU A 17 -3.92 -3.68 -28.28
CA GLU A 17 -3.97 -2.27 -28.68
C GLU A 17 -4.75 -1.44 -27.65
N ASN A 18 -5.93 -1.93 -27.23
CA ASN A 18 -6.76 -1.28 -26.20
C ASN A 18 -6.08 -1.17 -24.83
N LEU A 19 -5.10 -2.03 -24.53
CA LEU A 19 -4.32 -1.96 -23.28
C LEU A 19 -3.25 -0.85 -23.27
N HIS A 20 -3.03 -0.14 -24.38
CA HIS A 20 -2.10 0.99 -24.39
C HIS A 20 -2.62 2.14 -23.53
N LEU A 21 -1.84 2.49 -22.49
CA LEU A 21 -2.14 3.59 -21.58
C LEU A 21 -1.17 4.76 -21.84
N PRO A 22 -1.66 5.99 -22.11
CA PRO A 22 -0.79 7.16 -22.25
C PRO A 22 -0.14 7.55 -20.91
N ASN A 23 0.99 8.27 -20.98
CA ASN A 23 1.61 8.98 -19.83
C ASN A 23 1.89 8.13 -18.56
N GLY A 24 2.80 7.15 -18.67
CA GLY A 24 3.35 6.39 -17.53
C GLY A 24 2.91 4.93 -17.44
N GLY A 25 2.04 4.49 -18.35
CA GLY A 25 1.70 3.09 -18.59
C GLY A 25 1.15 2.35 -17.37
N PHE A 26 1.30 1.02 -17.38
CA PHE A 26 0.87 0.14 -16.28
C PHE A 26 1.49 0.51 -14.93
N HIS A 27 2.74 1.00 -14.90
CA HIS A 27 3.41 1.33 -13.65
C HIS A 27 2.69 2.47 -12.91
N LYS A 28 2.35 3.56 -13.62
CA LYS A 28 1.57 4.66 -13.05
C LYS A 28 0.18 4.22 -12.61
N LEU A 29 -0.50 3.40 -13.41
CA LEU A 29 -1.80 2.84 -13.05
C LEU A 29 -1.72 2.02 -11.75
N ILE A 30 -0.70 1.18 -11.60
CA ILE A 30 -0.50 0.39 -10.37
C ILE A 30 -0.28 1.30 -9.17
N ILE A 31 0.50 2.39 -9.30
CA ILE A 31 0.72 3.33 -8.20
C ILE A 31 -0.59 3.99 -7.78
N GLU A 32 -1.35 4.52 -8.74
CA GLU A 32 -2.61 5.22 -8.44
C GLU A 32 -3.65 4.28 -7.83
N LEU A 33 -3.77 3.05 -8.34
CA LEU A 33 -4.64 2.03 -7.74
C LEU A 33 -4.13 1.58 -6.36
N SER A 34 -2.82 1.50 -6.14
CA SER A 34 -2.25 1.18 -4.82
C SER A 34 -2.63 2.25 -3.80
N LYS A 35 -2.59 3.53 -4.19
CA LYS A 35 -3.06 4.65 -3.35
C LYS A 35 -4.56 4.58 -3.12
N GLU A 36 -5.36 4.43 -4.17
CA GLU A 36 -6.82 4.44 -4.10
C GLU A 36 -7.36 3.33 -3.18
N PHE A 37 -6.85 2.11 -3.35
CA PHE A 37 -7.34 0.94 -2.61
C PHE A 37 -6.51 0.63 -1.34
N GLN A 38 -5.47 1.42 -1.04
CA GLN A 38 -4.54 1.19 0.07
C GLN A 38 -3.94 -0.23 0.06
N LEU A 39 -3.48 -0.68 -1.11
CA LEU A 39 -2.95 -2.03 -1.32
C LEU A 39 -1.47 -2.01 -1.73
N PRO A 40 -0.68 -3.03 -1.35
CA PRO A 40 0.70 -3.19 -1.81
C PRO A 40 0.81 -3.24 -3.33
N PHE A 41 1.89 -2.64 -3.87
CA PHE A 41 2.16 -2.56 -5.30
C PHE A 41 2.11 -3.94 -5.99
N GLN A 42 2.72 -4.97 -5.39
CA GLN A 42 2.75 -6.31 -5.99
C GLN A 42 1.38 -7.00 -6.01
N LYS A 43 0.49 -6.70 -5.05
CA LYS A 43 -0.89 -7.21 -5.05
C LYS A 43 -1.66 -6.61 -6.21
N VAL A 44 -1.61 -5.29 -6.36
CA VAL A 44 -2.25 -4.56 -7.47
C VAL A 44 -1.71 -5.02 -8.83
N ARG A 45 -0.38 -5.13 -8.96
CA ARG A 45 0.27 -5.66 -10.18
C ARG A 45 -0.21 -7.07 -10.53
N THR A 46 -0.41 -7.93 -9.54
CA THR A 46 -0.91 -9.29 -9.76
C THR A 46 -2.34 -9.27 -10.28
N VAL A 47 -3.21 -8.42 -9.71
CA VAL A 47 -4.60 -8.25 -10.19
C VAL A 47 -4.62 -7.80 -11.65
N LEU A 48 -3.83 -6.78 -12.03
CA LEU A 48 -3.74 -6.33 -13.42
C LEU A 48 -3.34 -7.48 -14.37
N LYS A 49 -2.30 -8.22 -14.00
CA LYS A 49 -1.80 -9.36 -14.81
C LYS A 49 -2.84 -10.46 -14.94
N ASN A 50 -3.58 -10.75 -13.87
CA ASN A 50 -4.60 -11.79 -13.89
C ASN A 50 -5.79 -11.36 -14.74
N ALA A 51 -6.27 -10.11 -14.60
CA ALA A 51 -7.34 -9.57 -15.44
C ALA A 51 -6.98 -9.62 -16.93
N GLN A 52 -5.73 -9.29 -17.29
CA GLN A 52 -5.25 -9.45 -18.67
C GLN A 52 -5.29 -10.92 -19.10
N LYS A 53 -4.72 -11.83 -18.30
CA LYS A 53 -4.69 -13.27 -18.61
C LYS A 53 -6.07 -13.89 -18.72
N ASP A 54 -7.03 -13.44 -17.92
CA ASP A 54 -8.39 -13.96 -17.93
C ASP A 54 -9.10 -13.59 -19.25
N ILE A 55 -8.95 -12.35 -19.73
CA ILE A 55 -9.46 -11.95 -21.05
C ILE A 55 -8.71 -12.69 -22.17
N GLU A 56 -7.39 -12.81 -22.09
CA GLU A 56 -6.61 -13.59 -23.07
C GLU A 56 -7.06 -15.06 -23.11
N ARG A 57 -7.39 -15.66 -21.96
CA ARG A 57 -7.95 -17.03 -21.88
C ARG A 57 -9.33 -17.09 -22.51
N GLN A 58 -10.21 -16.14 -22.21
CA GLN A 58 -11.55 -16.08 -22.79
C GLN A 58 -11.53 -15.99 -24.32
N ILE A 59 -10.63 -15.18 -24.90
CA ILE A 59 -10.42 -15.12 -26.36
C ILE A 59 -10.01 -16.49 -26.92
N ARG A 60 -9.19 -17.26 -26.21
CA ARG A 60 -8.67 -18.56 -26.67
C ARG A 60 -9.68 -19.71 -26.53
N GLU A 61 -10.42 -19.72 -25.43
CA GLU A 61 -11.19 -20.89 -24.98
C GLU A 61 -12.70 -20.70 -25.09
N ASP A 62 -13.20 -19.46 -25.10
CA ASP A 62 -14.64 -19.14 -25.10
C ASP A 62 -14.95 -17.96 -26.03
N PHE A 63 -14.50 -18.06 -27.28
CA PHE A 63 -14.62 -16.97 -28.25
C PHE A 63 -16.06 -16.61 -28.59
N SER A 64 -17.00 -17.55 -28.48
CA SER A 64 -18.44 -17.30 -28.71
C SER A 64 -19.03 -16.22 -27.79
N ASN A 65 -18.41 -15.99 -26.64
CA ASN A 65 -18.85 -14.99 -25.66
C ASN A 65 -17.92 -13.75 -25.65
N VAL A 66 -17.10 -13.55 -26.68
CA VAL A 66 -16.21 -12.40 -26.82
C VAL A 66 -16.83 -11.40 -27.79
N ASP A 67 -17.17 -10.23 -27.28
CA ASP A 67 -17.59 -9.06 -28.06
C ASP A 67 -16.63 -7.88 -27.85
N GLU A 68 -16.90 -6.75 -28.53
CA GLU A 68 -16.12 -5.52 -28.39
C GLU A 68 -16.10 -4.98 -26.95
N GLY A 69 -17.17 -5.23 -26.17
CA GLY A 69 -17.26 -4.87 -24.77
C GLY A 69 -16.23 -5.62 -23.93
N VAL A 70 -16.12 -6.95 -24.14
CA VAL A 70 -15.17 -7.82 -23.41
C VAL A 70 -13.73 -7.38 -23.62
N ILE A 71 -13.33 -7.08 -24.86
CA ILE A 71 -11.95 -6.67 -25.20
C ILE A 71 -11.68 -5.17 -25.04
N SER A 72 -12.65 -4.41 -24.52
CA SER A 72 -12.49 -2.99 -24.27
C SER A 72 -11.56 -2.71 -23.08
N GLN A 73 -10.87 -1.58 -23.13
CA GLN A 73 -10.08 -1.08 -22.00
C GLN A 73 -10.96 -0.84 -20.76
N ALA A 74 -12.18 -0.35 -20.96
CA ALA A 74 -13.13 -0.05 -19.87
C ALA A 74 -13.51 -1.31 -19.08
N ASN A 75 -13.80 -2.41 -19.79
CA ASN A 75 -14.10 -3.70 -19.14
C ASN A 75 -12.89 -4.23 -18.36
N TRP A 76 -11.69 -4.20 -18.96
CA TRP A 76 -10.47 -4.62 -18.28
C TRP A 76 -10.20 -3.83 -16.99
N VAL A 77 -10.34 -2.50 -17.03
CA VAL A 77 -10.22 -1.63 -15.84
C VAL A 77 -11.31 -1.94 -14.81
N ASN A 78 -12.55 -2.21 -15.25
CA ASN A 78 -13.65 -2.55 -14.36
C ASN A 78 -13.39 -3.87 -13.60
N ILE A 79 -12.93 -4.92 -14.29
CA ILE A 79 -12.55 -6.20 -13.68
C ILE A 79 -11.47 -5.98 -12.60
N ILE A 80 -10.47 -5.16 -12.90
CA ILE A 80 -9.42 -4.82 -11.93
C ILE A 80 -10.02 -4.12 -10.71
N ARG A 81 -10.83 -3.07 -10.92
CA ARG A 81 -11.42 -2.29 -9.83
C ARG A 81 -12.29 -3.17 -8.92
N LEU A 82 -13.17 -4.01 -9.50
CA LEU A 82 -14.00 -4.93 -8.73
C LEU A 82 -13.15 -5.84 -7.84
N LYS A 83 -12.08 -6.43 -8.40
CA LYS A 83 -11.18 -7.29 -7.63
C LYS A 83 -10.42 -6.54 -6.54
N LEU A 84 -10.03 -5.29 -6.79
CA LEU A 84 -9.36 -4.46 -5.80
C LEU A 84 -10.30 -4.02 -4.68
N VAL A 85 -11.58 -3.75 -4.97
CA VAL A 85 -12.61 -3.50 -3.96
C VAL A 85 -12.72 -4.70 -3.03
N GLU A 86 -12.93 -5.91 -3.57
CA GLU A 86 -13.01 -7.14 -2.77
C GLU A 86 -11.77 -7.34 -1.87
N LEU A 87 -10.57 -7.08 -2.41
CA LEU A 87 -9.33 -7.19 -1.64
C LEU A 87 -9.19 -6.10 -0.56
N ALA A 88 -9.85 -4.96 -0.72
CA ALA A 88 -9.81 -3.84 0.19
C ALA A 88 -10.94 -3.86 1.24
N GLU A 89 -12.00 -4.68 1.07
CA GLU A 89 -13.12 -4.78 2.03
C GLU A 89 -12.68 -5.09 3.46
N GLY A 90 -11.57 -5.80 3.64
CA GLY A 90 -10.98 -6.11 4.95
C GLY A 90 -9.90 -5.14 5.44
N ASN A 91 -9.63 -4.05 4.71
CA ASN A 91 -8.57 -3.13 5.09
C ASN A 91 -8.97 -2.30 6.31
N GLN A 92 -8.34 -2.59 7.45
CA GLN A 92 -8.34 -1.70 8.61
C GLN A 92 -7.48 -0.48 8.36
N SER A 93 -7.88 0.67 8.91
CA SER A 93 -7.07 1.87 8.87
C SER A 93 -5.74 1.66 9.61
N VAL A 94 -4.71 2.42 9.24
CA VAL A 94 -3.39 2.34 9.90
C VAL A 94 -3.51 2.61 11.41
N MET A 95 -4.35 3.56 11.80
CA MET A 95 -4.58 3.88 13.21
C MET A 95 -5.31 2.77 13.97
N ASP A 96 -6.26 2.08 13.34
CA ASP A 96 -6.95 0.95 13.99
C ASP A 96 -6.00 -0.22 14.19
N LYS A 97 -5.12 -0.50 13.22
CA LYS A 97 -4.06 -1.51 13.36
C LYS A 97 -3.07 -1.15 14.48
N LEU A 98 -2.68 0.11 14.57
CA LEU A 98 -1.84 0.60 15.67
C LEU A 98 -2.51 0.39 17.03
N LYS A 99 -3.80 0.74 17.18
CA LYS A 99 -4.54 0.52 18.43
C LYS A 99 -4.61 -0.94 18.86
N LEU A 100 -4.54 -1.88 17.92
CA LEU A 100 -4.50 -3.32 18.18
C LEU A 100 -3.07 -3.86 18.39
N ASN A 101 -2.04 -3.04 18.17
CA ASN A 101 -0.65 -3.45 18.30
C ASN A 101 -0.22 -3.44 19.79
N PRO A 102 0.21 -4.58 20.36
CA PRO A 102 0.52 -4.68 21.78
C PRO A 102 1.70 -3.79 22.20
N LYS A 103 2.66 -3.56 21.30
CA LYS A 103 3.82 -2.70 21.55
C LYS A 103 3.38 -1.24 21.70
N TYR A 104 2.50 -0.80 20.82
CA TYR A 104 1.89 0.52 20.89
C TYR A 104 1.02 0.70 22.16
N GLN A 105 0.24 -0.32 22.54
CA GLN A 105 -0.56 -0.28 23.77
C GLN A 105 0.31 -0.14 25.02
N LYS A 106 1.41 -0.93 25.11
CA LYS A 106 2.39 -0.82 26.21
C LYS A 106 2.95 0.59 26.33
N VAL A 107 3.32 1.21 25.20
CA VAL A 107 3.83 2.58 25.19
C VAL A 107 2.77 3.59 25.63
N LEU A 108 1.53 3.45 25.15
CA LEU A 108 0.45 4.34 25.58
C LEU A 108 0.21 4.27 27.09
N GLU A 109 0.17 3.07 27.66
CA GLU A 109 0.01 2.87 29.10
C GLU A 109 1.15 3.54 29.87
N ALA A 110 2.40 3.30 29.47
CA ALA A 110 3.57 3.89 30.09
C ALA A 110 3.59 5.43 30.03
N THR A 111 3.07 6.03 28.95
CA THR A 111 2.98 7.50 28.84
C THR A 111 1.89 8.13 29.71
N ASN A 112 1.03 7.32 30.33
CA ASN A 112 0.05 7.76 31.32
C ASN A 112 0.51 7.46 32.76
N THR A 113 1.57 6.68 32.92
CA THR A 113 2.23 6.41 34.21
C THR A 113 3.56 7.16 34.28
N SER A 114 4.30 6.96 35.37
CA SER A 114 5.67 7.45 35.49
C SER A 114 6.65 6.44 34.88
N ILE A 115 7.78 6.94 34.36
CA ILE A 115 8.90 6.14 33.86
C ILE A 115 9.97 6.12 34.96
N ALA A 116 10.41 4.94 35.37
CA ALA A 116 11.33 4.76 36.49
C ALA A 116 12.79 4.97 36.12
N SER A 117 13.20 4.66 34.88
CA SER A 117 14.60 4.76 34.47
C SER A 117 14.79 5.12 32.99
N GLU A 118 16.01 5.51 32.62
CA GLU A 118 16.38 5.67 31.21
C GLU A 118 16.30 4.33 30.45
N ASP A 119 16.69 3.22 31.06
CA ASP A 119 16.61 1.89 30.43
C ASP A 119 15.16 1.55 30.05
N GLU A 120 14.19 1.83 30.94
CA GLU A 120 12.77 1.65 30.65
C GLU A 120 12.32 2.58 29.51
N ARG A 121 12.79 3.83 29.50
CA ARG A 121 12.49 4.78 28.42
C ARG A 121 13.01 4.28 27.08
N GLU A 122 14.24 3.78 27.01
CA GLU A 122 14.84 3.24 25.80
C GLU A 122 14.06 2.01 25.30
N GLU A 123 13.65 1.11 26.20
CA GLU A 123 12.81 -0.03 25.86
C GLU A 123 11.46 0.42 25.24
N LEU A 124 10.80 1.42 25.84
CA LEU A 124 9.54 1.94 25.33
C LEU A 124 9.69 2.62 23.96
N ILE A 125 10.81 3.31 23.72
CA ILE A 125 11.13 3.91 22.42
C ILE A 125 11.33 2.80 21.37
N GLU A 126 12.04 1.73 21.69
CA GLU A 126 12.24 0.59 20.80
C GLU A 126 10.91 -0.11 20.47
N GLU A 127 10.05 -0.32 21.47
CA GLU A 127 8.69 -0.84 21.28
C GLU A 127 7.87 0.05 20.33
N LEU A 128 8.01 1.37 20.45
CA LEU A 128 7.35 2.34 19.58
C LEU A 128 7.89 2.30 18.14
N ILE A 129 9.20 2.18 17.96
CA ILE A 129 9.84 2.02 16.65
C ILE A 129 9.36 0.74 15.98
N GLN A 130 9.24 -0.37 16.70
CA GLN A 130 8.74 -1.63 16.15
C GLN A 130 7.25 -1.56 15.78
N ALA A 131 6.44 -0.83 16.54
CA ALA A 131 5.05 -0.56 16.18
C ALA A 131 4.94 0.29 14.90
N TYR A 132 5.75 1.35 14.79
CA TYR A 132 5.89 2.16 13.59
C TYR A 132 6.33 1.32 12.39
N GLU A 133 7.37 0.50 12.57
CA GLU A 133 7.95 -0.30 11.51
C GLU A 133 6.89 -1.24 10.90
N LYS A 134 6.14 -1.91 11.77
CA LYS A 134 5.14 -2.90 11.38
C LYS A 134 3.89 -2.30 10.76
N GLU A 135 3.31 -1.28 11.38
CA GLU A 135 1.98 -0.79 10.99
C GLU A 135 2.03 0.40 10.02
N VAL A 136 3.14 1.15 9.97
CA VAL A 136 3.27 2.33 9.11
C VAL A 136 4.34 2.13 8.04
N PHE A 137 5.59 1.88 8.45
CA PHE A 137 6.74 1.86 7.54
C PHE A 137 6.65 0.74 6.51
N LYS A 138 6.55 -0.53 6.93
CA LYS A 138 6.50 -1.69 6.03
C LYS A 138 5.29 -1.65 5.07
N PRO A 139 4.06 -1.34 5.52
CA PRO A 139 2.92 -1.19 4.62
C PRO A 139 3.12 -0.08 3.59
N LEU A 140 3.58 1.10 4.02
CA LEU A 140 3.87 2.22 3.11
C LEU A 140 4.98 1.86 2.12
N LEU A 141 6.05 1.20 2.59
CA LEU A 141 7.16 0.73 1.76
C LEU A 141 6.68 -0.23 0.67
N ALA A 142 5.75 -1.14 1.02
CA ALA A 142 5.16 -2.09 0.08
C ALA A 142 4.25 -1.42 -0.97
N MET A 143 3.61 -0.29 -0.64
CA MET A 143 2.85 0.54 -1.59
C MET A 143 3.78 1.37 -2.50
N LEU A 144 4.86 1.90 -1.93
CA LEU A 144 5.84 2.74 -2.62
C LEU A 144 6.84 1.96 -3.49
N HIS A 145 6.76 0.63 -3.51
CA HIS A 145 7.68 -0.23 -4.24
C HIS A 145 7.96 0.32 -5.66
N THR A 146 9.24 0.37 -6.05
CA THR A 146 9.72 0.91 -7.34
C THR A 146 9.48 2.40 -7.62
N THR A 147 8.94 3.17 -6.67
CA THR A 147 8.82 4.64 -6.78
C THR A 147 10.05 5.36 -6.25
N LYS A 148 10.25 6.63 -6.66
CA LYS A 148 11.31 7.48 -6.08
C LYS A 148 11.14 7.71 -4.57
N LEU A 149 9.89 7.66 -4.08
CA LEU A 149 9.58 7.86 -2.66
C LEU A 149 10.03 6.66 -1.79
N TYR A 150 10.17 5.47 -2.37
CA TYR A 150 10.70 4.29 -1.68
C TYR A 150 12.02 4.59 -0.97
N TRP A 151 12.97 5.15 -1.71
CA TRP A 151 14.31 5.46 -1.18
C TRP A 151 14.29 6.57 -0.14
N LYS A 152 13.36 7.52 -0.27
CA LYS A 152 13.18 8.56 0.75
C LYS A 152 12.64 7.97 2.04
N LEU A 153 11.71 7.00 1.97
CA LEU A 153 11.15 6.36 3.15
C LEU A 153 12.22 5.57 3.89
N MET A 154 13.10 4.86 3.18
CA MET A 154 14.21 4.10 3.77
C MET A 154 15.18 4.96 4.62
N LEU A 155 15.18 6.28 4.47
CA LEU A 155 16.00 7.20 5.27
C LEU A 155 15.30 7.65 6.57
N VAL A 156 14.03 7.30 6.75
CA VAL A 156 13.16 7.70 7.88
C VAL A 156 12.47 6.47 8.49
N ASP A 157 13.28 5.48 8.81
CA ASP A 157 12.93 4.18 9.41
C ASP A 157 12.61 4.23 10.91
N GLU A 158 12.90 5.35 11.57
CA GLU A 158 12.58 5.60 12.98
C GLU A 158 11.51 6.68 13.15
N THR A 159 10.74 6.56 14.23
CA THR A 159 9.68 7.51 14.60
C THR A 159 10.19 8.94 14.72
N CYS A 160 11.34 9.15 15.37
CA CYS A 160 11.93 10.48 15.58
C CYS A 160 12.39 11.16 14.27
N LYS A 161 12.65 10.40 13.20
CA LYS A 161 13.04 10.91 11.87
C LYS A 161 11.84 11.34 11.04
N MET A 162 10.62 10.92 11.38
CA MET A 162 9.38 11.31 10.72
C MET A 162 8.92 12.72 11.14
N THR A 163 9.79 13.72 10.98
CA THR A 163 9.48 15.14 11.19
C THR A 163 8.42 15.63 10.19
N LYS A 164 7.82 16.80 10.44
CA LYS A 164 6.85 17.41 9.50
C LYS A 164 7.40 17.50 8.08
N GLU A 165 8.64 17.97 7.91
CA GLU A 165 9.29 18.08 6.60
C GLU A 165 9.38 16.73 5.87
N ASN A 166 9.65 15.65 6.61
CA ASN A 166 9.69 14.31 6.03
C ASN A 166 8.30 13.76 5.75
N ARG A 167 7.31 14.01 6.60
CA ARG A 167 5.91 13.60 6.38
C ARG A 167 5.29 14.28 5.15
N ASP A 168 5.60 15.55 4.92
CA ASP A 168 5.10 16.32 3.76
C ASP A 168 5.52 15.70 2.42
N LYS A 169 6.62 14.93 2.38
CA LYS A 169 7.09 14.21 1.18
C LYS A 169 6.19 13.02 0.80
N PHE A 170 5.29 12.59 1.69
CA PHE A 170 4.37 11.46 1.51
C PHE A 170 2.90 11.87 1.72
N SER A 171 2.56 13.13 1.45
CA SER A 171 1.20 13.69 1.62
C SER A 171 0.09 12.92 0.88
N ASP A 172 0.44 12.23 -0.21
CA ASP A 172 -0.44 11.31 -0.95
C ASP A 172 -0.90 10.08 -0.13
N TYR A 173 -0.34 9.84 1.06
CA TYR A 173 -0.62 8.70 1.93
C TYR A 173 -1.14 9.17 3.32
N PRO A 174 -2.31 9.81 3.38
CA PRO A 174 -2.77 10.54 4.58
C PRO A 174 -2.92 9.63 5.81
N GLN A 175 -3.38 8.39 5.66
CA GLN A 175 -3.51 7.46 6.80
C GLN A 175 -2.15 7.13 7.44
N HIS A 176 -1.13 6.91 6.60
CA HIS A 176 0.22 6.61 7.08
C HIS A 176 0.85 7.84 7.71
N MET A 177 0.62 9.03 7.15
CA MET A 177 1.16 10.28 7.69
C MET A 177 0.50 10.70 9.00
N GLN A 178 -0.81 10.51 9.14
CA GLN A 178 -1.52 10.71 10.40
C GLN A 178 -0.94 9.80 11.50
N ALA A 179 -0.75 8.52 11.19
CA ALA A 179 -0.15 7.56 12.11
C ALA A 179 1.30 7.92 12.46
N ALA A 180 2.12 8.28 11.47
CA ALA A 180 3.50 8.69 11.68
C ALA A 180 3.61 9.96 12.55
N GLU A 181 2.72 10.93 12.36
CA GLU A 181 2.65 12.14 13.19
C GLU A 181 2.30 11.82 14.64
N HIS A 182 1.31 10.95 14.84
CA HIS A 182 0.92 10.50 16.17
C HIS A 182 2.08 9.81 16.89
N LEU A 183 2.74 8.87 16.22
CA LEU A 183 3.89 8.14 16.77
C LEU A 183 5.10 9.05 17.01
N TYR A 184 5.37 10.01 16.12
CA TYR A 184 6.40 11.03 16.33
C TYR A 184 6.12 11.84 17.60
N THR A 185 4.88 12.27 17.81
CA THR A 185 4.50 13.05 19.01
C THR A 185 4.67 12.22 20.28
N LEU A 186 4.33 10.93 20.23
CA LEU A 186 4.49 10.01 21.34
C LEU A 186 5.97 9.77 21.69
N ASP A 187 6.82 9.62 20.67
CA ASP A 187 8.28 9.53 20.83
C ASP A 187 8.84 10.79 21.53
N GLN A 188 8.45 11.99 21.08
CA GLN A 188 8.88 13.23 21.72
C GLN A 188 8.38 13.35 23.17
N LYS A 189 7.17 12.89 23.45
CA LYS A 189 6.63 12.84 24.82
C LYS A 189 7.47 11.91 25.71
N LEU A 190 7.75 10.68 25.27
CA LEU A 190 8.59 9.74 26.03
C LEU A 190 9.97 10.32 26.36
N ARG A 191 10.61 10.94 25.38
CA ARG A 191 11.95 11.54 25.54
C ARG A 191 11.98 12.74 26.50
N SER A 192 10.86 13.43 26.67
CA SER A 192 10.76 14.62 27.53
C SER A 192 10.16 14.33 28.90
N MET A 193 9.60 13.13 29.13
CA MET A 193 9.01 12.75 30.41
C MET A 193 10.07 12.67 31.51
N PRO A 194 9.85 13.33 32.66
CA PRO A 194 10.77 13.24 33.80
C PRO A 194 10.76 11.83 34.38
N LEU A 195 11.92 11.36 34.83
CA LEU A 195 12.03 10.09 35.54
C LEU A 195 11.50 10.24 36.96
N THR A 196 10.75 9.24 37.44
CA THR A 196 10.45 9.10 38.86
C THR A 196 11.72 8.75 39.61
N GLN A 197 12.12 9.64 40.53
CA GLN A 197 13.23 9.41 41.48
C GLN A 197 12.90 8.32 42.49
#